data_AF-A0A814JCQ0-F1
#
_entry.id   AF-A0A814JCQ0-F1
#
_cell.length_a   1.000
_cell.length_b   1.000
_cell.length_c   1.000
_cell.angle_alpha   90.00
_cell.angle_beta   90.00
_cell.angle_gamma   90.00
#
_symmetry.space_group_name_H-M   'P 1'
#
loop_
_entity.id
_entity.type
_entity.pdbx_description
1 polymer ?
#
loop_
_entity_poly.entity_id
_entity_poly.type
_entity_poly.pdbx_seq_one_letter_code
_entity_poly.pdbx_strand_id
1 'polypeptide(L)'
;MATSECEKFRIGREFLESVAWPSQLRKPAHDRCYCYQCYPSSHPDALTVAGYKYVIPHGWTRFAVSVDSDICELHNVWSTWLICYHGTSIESARSCVEHRQLLLPNDITMYGKKLEIPKGHIPKENYIFTTPSITYAAHQAYARAYHFRSPHDSRLYTIKVVLQCRQKPDSIIVQPETVGAQVRMQRICTHIPNEELEWKTQHRSSVVIYGLLLQIKKCDENDTSNLTSLPSSSSATHYNSIPTISNTIPRDPLKKLSGTVSPISMSIDSTDEYSIERDAMSTKQVSVLVMILVATLLPIAALVVGQIYKSDCPIQSWIPQWMTVFGAVGIGVFGTAFTILLISFKCCGEDSHIGGCITNCFVCLLAFFYFSWLIAGSVWVFGVRPSVQYDKRIPENYCQENLYKFAFGLLITQYSLIAIALCIGTSACLFIFCVD
;
A
#
# COMPACT_ATOMS: atom_id res chain seq x y z
N MET A 1 -25.95 2.96 -9.92
CA MET A 1 -25.25 2.78 -11.21
C MET A 1 -23.96 2.05 -10.91
N ALA A 2 -23.79 0.80 -11.37
CA ALA A 2 -22.52 0.10 -11.23
C ALA A 2 -21.47 0.86 -12.03
N THR A 3 -20.42 1.34 -11.39
CA THR A 3 -19.29 1.97 -12.08
C THR A 3 -18.69 0.92 -13.01
N SER A 4 -18.80 1.12 -14.32
CA SER A 4 -18.18 0.23 -15.30
C SER A 4 -16.68 0.17 -15.06
N GLU A 5 -16.13 -1.03 -15.12
CA GLU A 5 -14.70 -1.25 -14.95
C GLU A 5 -13.91 -0.52 -16.06
N CYS A 6 -12.78 0.09 -15.68
CA CYS A 6 -11.89 0.73 -16.65
C CYS A 6 -11.41 -0.28 -17.72
N GLU A 7 -11.56 0.07 -18.99
CA GLU A 7 -11.15 -0.78 -20.13
C GLU A 7 -9.70 -1.26 -20.01
N LYS A 8 -8.80 -0.41 -19.50
CA LYS A 8 -7.38 -0.75 -19.33
C LYS A 8 -7.17 -1.87 -18.32
N PHE A 9 -7.95 -1.92 -17.24
CA PHE A 9 -7.91 -3.04 -16.30
C PHE A 9 -8.41 -4.33 -16.93
N ARG A 10 -9.54 -4.27 -17.64
CA ARG A 10 -10.08 -5.44 -18.35
C ARG A 10 -9.06 -6.00 -19.35
N ILE A 11 -8.57 -5.18 -20.28
CA ILE A 11 -7.59 -5.61 -21.30
C ILE A 11 -6.30 -6.11 -20.68
N GLY A 12 -5.81 -5.44 -19.63
CA GLY A 12 -4.59 -5.88 -18.96
C GLY A 12 -4.77 -7.24 -18.30
N ARG A 13 -5.91 -7.54 -17.65
CA ARG A 13 -6.18 -8.87 -17.07
C ARG A 13 -6.26 -9.95 -18.14
N GLU A 14 -6.97 -9.69 -19.24
CA GLU A 14 -7.05 -10.64 -20.37
C GLU A 14 -5.66 -10.92 -20.97
N PHE A 15 -4.81 -9.89 -21.10
CA PHE A 15 -3.44 -10.08 -21.55
C PHE A 15 -2.62 -10.93 -20.56
N LEU A 16 -2.71 -10.65 -19.26
CA LEU A 16 -2.01 -11.43 -18.22
C LEU A 16 -2.44 -12.88 -18.18
N GLU A 17 -3.72 -13.17 -18.40
CA GLU A 17 -4.23 -14.53 -18.57
C GLU A 17 -3.65 -15.20 -19.81
N SER A 18 -3.64 -14.50 -20.95
CA SER A 18 -3.14 -15.04 -22.22
C SER A 18 -1.65 -15.43 -22.19
N VAL A 19 -0.87 -14.76 -21.35
CA VAL A 19 0.55 -15.07 -21.19
C VAL A 19 0.82 -16.03 -20.03
N ALA A 20 -0.19 -16.50 -19.29
CA ALA A 20 -0.02 -17.29 -18.06
C ALA A 20 0.85 -16.56 -17.02
N TRP A 21 0.54 -15.28 -16.75
CA TRP A 21 1.16 -14.54 -15.66
C TRP A 21 0.84 -15.19 -14.30
N PRO A 22 1.79 -15.33 -13.36
CA PRO A 22 1.60 -16.06 -12.10
C PRO A 22 0.51 -15.40 -11.23
N SER A 23 -0.69 -15.99 -11.24
CA SER A 23 -1.87 -15.43 -10.56
C SER A 23 -1.72 -15.43 -9.05
N GLN A 24 -0.99 -16.39 -8.49
CA GLN A 24 -0.67 -16.52 -7.06
C GLN A 24 0.20 -15.36 -6.56
N LEU A 25 0.98 -14.75 -7.45
CA LEU A 25 1.83 -13.60 -7.14
C LEU A 25 1.12 -12.26 -7.42
N ARG A 26 -0.16 -12.25 -7.80
CA ARG A 26 -0.92 -11.00 -7.97
C ARG A 26 -1.50 -10.52 -6.65
N LYS A 27 -1.61 -9.19 -6.50
CA LYS A 27 -2.30 -8.54 -5.38
C LYS A 27 -3.35 -7.53 -5.89
N PRO A 28 -4.50 -7.98 -6.42
CA PRO A 28 -5.45 -7.12 -7.13
C PRO A 28 -5.94 -5.90 -6.34
N ALA A 29 -5.99 -5.97 -5.01
CA ALA A 29 -6.34 -4.84 -4.14
C ALA A 29 -5.39 -3.62 -4.26
N HIS A 30 -4.20 -3.81 -4.82
CA HIS A 30 -3.19 -2.76 -5.03
C HIS A 30 -2.98 -2.39 -6.52
N ASP A 31 -3.79 -2.96 -7.40
CA ASP A 31 -3.82 -2.60 -8.83
C ASP A 31 -4.18 -1.12 -8.97
N ARG A 32 -3.57 -0.44 -9.95
CA ARG A 32 -3.79 1.01 -10.15
C ARG A 32 -3.70 1.38 -11.62
N CYS A 33 -4.70 2.08 -12.12
CA CYS A 33 -4.71 2.60 -13.48
C CYS A 33 -4.35 4.09 -13.48
N TYR A 34 -3.46 4.49 -14.39
CA TYR A 34 -3.00 5.86 -14.59
C TYR A 34 -3.47 6.42 -15.94
N CYS A 35 -4.55 5.88 -16.53
CA CYS A 35 -5.17 6.50 -17.69
C CYS A 35 -5.86 7.82 -17.31
N TYR A 36 -6.14 8.70 -18.27
CA TYR A 36 -6.76 10.01 -18.00
C TYR A 36 -8.12 9.96 -17.28
N GLN A 37 -8.83 8.83 -17.34
CA GLN A 37 -10.07 8.64 -16.59
C GLN A 37 -9.82 8.27 -15.12
N CYS A 38 -8.81 7.44 -14.83
CA CYS A 38 -8.51 6.95 -13.48
C CYS A 38 -7.50 7.84 -12.73
N TYR A 39 -6.67 8.58 -13.45
CA TYR A 39 -5.69 9.52 -12.93
C TYR A 39 -5.68 10.77 -13.83
N PRO A 40 -6.61 11.71 -13.60
CA PRO A 40 -6.78 12.90 -14.43
C PRO A 40 -5.57 13.83 -14.39
N SER A 41 -5.41 14.68 -15.41
CA SER A 41 -4.32 15.66 -15.53
C SER A 41 -4.24 16.71 -14.41
N SER A 42 -5.25 16.77 -13.52
CA SER A 42 -5.16 17.54 -12.28
C SER A 42 -4.20 16.95 -11.25
N HIS A 43 -3.83 15.67 -11.41
CA HIS A 43 -2.87 15.00 -10.54
C HIS A 43 -1.43 15.23 -11.01
N PRO A 44 -0.44 15.14 -10.10
CA PRO A 44 0.96 15.39 -10.45
C PRO A 44 1.52 14.41 -11.50
N ASP A 45 2.38 14.93 -12.38
CA ASP A 45 3.14 14.17 -13.38
C ASP A 45 4.45 13.58 -12.85
N ALA A 46 4.93 14.11 -11.72
CA ALA A 46 6.11 13.64 -11.02
C ALA A 46 5.95 13.88 -9.51
N LEU A 47 6.58 13.03 -8.70
CA LEU A 47 6.62 13.18 -7.24
C LEU A 47 8.06 13.12 -6.75
N THR A 48 8.31 13.75 -5.59
CA THR A 48 9.60 13.69 -4.90
C THR A 48 9.44 12.86 -3.63
N VAL A 49 10.27 11.84 -3.48
CA VAL A 49 10.31 10.95 -2.31
C VAL A 49 11.75 10.86 -1.82
N ALA A 50 11.97 11.16 -0.54
CA ALA A 50 13.31 11.15 0.07
C ALA A 50 14.37 11.96 -0.70
N GLY A 51 13.98 13.10 -1.30
CA GLY A 51 14.87 13.98 -2.07
C GLY A 51 15.04 13.60 -3.54
N TYR A 52 14.48 12.47 -3.99
CA TYR A 52 14.58 12.03 -5.39
C TYR A 52 13.25 12.15 -6.11
N LYS A 53 13.31 12.64 -7.36
CA LYS A 53 12.16 12.79 -8.23
C LYS A 53 11.96 11.55 -9.09
N TYR A 54 10.72 11.09 -9.23
CA TYR A 54 10.34 10.07 -10.20
C TYR A 54 9.09 10.49 -10.97
N VAL A 55 8.96 10.02 -12.21
CA VAL A 55 7.84 10.34 -13.11
C VAL A 55 6.67 9.40 -12.85
N ILE A 56 5.46 9.95 -12.75
CA ILE A 56 4.23 9.17 -12.64
C ILE A 56 3.93 8.49 -13.98
N PRO A 57 3.55 7.19 -14.01
CA PRO A 57 3.37 6.44 -15.24
C PRO A 57 2.01 6.71 -15.89
N HIS A 58 1.74 7.98 -16.26
CA HIS A 58 0.54 8.38 -16.99
C HIS A 58 0.33 7.55 -18.26
N GLY A 59 -0.89 7.06 -18.46
CA GLY A 59 -1.27 6.17 -19.56
C GLY A 59 -0.93 4.69 -19.33
N TRP A 60 -0.38 4.31 -18.18
CA TRP A 60 -0.07 2.91 -17.83
C TRP A 60 -1.08 2.33 -16.84
N THR A 61 -1.11 1.01 -16.75
CA THR A 61 -1.89 0.27 -15.74
C THR A 61 -0.97 -0.65 -14.97
N ARG A 62 -0.95 -0.49 -13.64
CA ARG A 62 -0.20 -1.35 -12.73
C ARG A 62 -1.06 -2.52 -12.27
N PHE A 63 -0.52 -3.70 -12.47
CA PHE A 63 -0.94 -4.93 -11.81
C PHE A 63 0.04 -5.23 -10.69
N ALA A 64 -0.43 -5.17 -9.45
CA ALA A 64 0.42 -5.30 -8.28
C ALA A 64 0.90 -6.74 -8.11
N VAL A 65 2.17 -6.85 -7.72
CA VAL A 65 2.88 -8.10 -7.50
C VAL A 65 3.10 -8.29 -6.01
N SER A 66 2.99 -9.52 -5.53
CA SER A 66 3.28 -9.89 -4.16
C SER A 66 4.75 -9.67 -3.87
N VAL A 67 5.02 -8.92 -2.80
CA VAL A 67 6.35 -8.75 -2.23
C VAL A 67 6.50 -9.65 -1.01
N ASP A 68 7.74 -9.76 -0.53
CA ASP A 68 8.03 -10.23 0.82
C ASP A 68 7.71 -9.10 1.81
N SER A 69 6.59 -9.23 2.54
CA SER A 69 6.09 -8.17 3.43
C SER A 69 7.07 -7.87 4.55
N ASP A 70 7.66 -8.91 5.13
CA ASP A 70 8.44 -8.84 6.36
C ASP A 70 9.78 -8.16 6.05
N ILE A 71 10.41 -8.53 4.93
CA ILE A 71 11.60 -7.85 4.41
C ILE A 71 11.28 -6.39 4.05
N CYS A 72 10.12 -6.12 3.46
CA CYS A 72 9.73 -4.75 3.12
C CYS A 72 9.52 -3.87 4.34
N GLU A 73 8.95 -4.43 5.41
CA GLU A 73 8.71 -3.74 6.67
C GLU A 73 10.00 -3.50 7.44
N LEU A 74 10.83 -4.54 7.61
CA LEU A 74 12.14 -4.47 8.24
C LEU A 74 13.02 -3.34 7.66
N HIS A 75 13.00 -3.19 6.33
CA HIS A 75 13.79 -2.18 5.63
C HIS A 75 13.04 -0.88 5.35
N ASN A 76 11.82 -0.70 5.88
CA ASN A 76 11.00 0.49 5.67
C ASN A 76 10.86 0.85 4.17
N VAL A 77 10.71 -0.15 3.30
CA VAL A 77 10.82 -0.01 1.84
C VAL A 77 9.84 1.04 1.30
N TRP A 78 8.62 1.09 1.82
CA TRP A 78 7.58 1.96 1.30
C TRP A 78 7.79 3.44 1.62
N SER A 79 8.45 3.75 2.74
CA SER A 79 8.71 5.13 3.20
C SER A 79 10.10 5.63 2.82
N THR A 80 11.09 4.74 2.72
CA THR A 80 12.50 5.12 2.54
C THR A 80 13.10 4.77 1.18
N TRP A 81 12.56 3.79 0.46
CA TRP A 81 13.12 3.39 -0.84
C TRP A 81 12.47 4.15 -1.99
N LEU A 82 13.28 4.45 -3.00
CA LEU A 82 12.88 5.27 -4.14
C LEU A 82 12.06 4.46 -5.14
N ILE A 83 11.08 5.10 -5.77
CA ILE A 83 10.33 4.46 -6.86
C ILE A 83 11.14 4.56 -8.14
N CYS A 84 11.31 3.42 -8.81
CA CYS A 84 11.98 3.33 -10.10
C CYS A 84 11.30 2.30 -11.01
N TYR A 85 11.78 2.21 -12.25
CA TYR A 85 11.23 1.41 -13.31
C TYR A 85 12.33 0.58 -13.98
N HIS A 86 11.98 -0.62 -14.44
CA HIS A 86 12.86 -1.49 -15.22
C HIS A 86 12.12 -1.98 -16.47
N GLY A 87 12.55 -1.50 -17.65
CA GLY A 87 12.01 -1.94 -18.93
C GLY A 87 12.52 -3.34 -19.28
N THR A 88 11.62 -4.23 -19.69
CA THR A 88 12.00 -5.63 -19.98
C THR A 88 10.97 -6.32 -20.89
N SER A 89 11.13 -7.63 -21.11
CA SER A 89 10.15 -8.50 -21.77
C SER A 89 9.18 -9.14 -20.76
N ILE A 90 8.01 -9.63 -21.19
CA ILE A 90 7.04 -10.28 -20.30
C ILE A 90 7.60 -11.58 -19.70
N GLU A 91 8.44 -12.30 -20.43
CA GLU A 91 9.10 -13.53 -20.00
C GLU A 91 10.13 -13.23 -18.90
N SER A 92 10.97 -12.23 -19.12
CA SER A 92 11.94 -11.77 -18.12
C SER A 92 11.25 -11.14 -16.91
N ALA A 93 10.18 -10.38 -17.10
CA ALA A 93 9.37 -9.83 -16.00
C ALA A 93 8.77 -10.94 -15.13
N ARG A 94 8.22 -11.99 -15.74
CA ARG A 94 7.70 -13.15 -15.01
C ARG A 94 8.80 -13.81 -14.20
N SER A 95 9.94 -14.08 -14.85
CA SER A 95 11.09 -14.66 -14.18
C SER A 95 11.51 -13.82 -12.97
N CYS A 96 11.71 -12.51 -13.14
CA CYS A 96 12.11 -11.64 -12.02
C CYS A 96 11.09 -11.65 -10.86
N VAL A 97 9.80 -11.69 -11.18
CA VAL A 97 8.72 -11.74 -10.18
C VAL A 97 8.68 -13.07 -9.43
N GLU A 98 8.83 -14.20 -10.13
CA GLU A 98 8.92 -15.53 -9.51
C GLU A 98 10.13 -15.63 -8.57
N HIS A 99 11.27 -15.07 -8.99
CA HIS A 99 12.50 -15.04 -8.18
C HIS A 99 12.49 -13.97 -7.09
N ARG A 100 11.47 -13.09 -7.08
CA ARG A 100 11.39 -11.89 -6.23
C ARG A 100 12.62 -10.98 -6.32
N GLN A 101 13.31 -11.00 -7.46
CA GLN A 101 14.59 -10.32 -7.64
C GLN A 101 14.86 -10.01 -9.11
N LEU A 102 15.43 -8.83 -9.38
CA LEU A 102 16.08 -8.56 -10.67
C LEU A 102 17.41 -9.31 -10.72
N LEU A 103 17.50 -10.26 -11.66
CA LEU A 103 18.67 -11.14 -11.80
C LEU A 103 19.81 -10.43 -12.54
N LEU A 104 21.04 -10.70 -12.11
CA LEU A 104 22.26 -10.20 -12.73
C LEU A 104 22.71 -11.13 -13.87
N PRO A 105 23.49 -10.62 -14.85
CA PRO A 105 24.14 -11.48 -15.82
C PRO A 105 24.99 -12.56 -15.12
N ASN A 106 24.93 -13.80 -15.64
CA ASN A 106 25.47 -15.05 -15.06
C ASN A 106 24.70 -15.66 -13.89
N ASP A 107 23.61 -15.06 -13.41
CA ASP A 107 22.75 -15.72 -12.43
C ASP A 107 22.13 -16.99 -13.03
N ILE A 108 21.85 -17.96 -12.15
CA ILE A 108 21.14 -19.18 -12.49
C ILE A 108 19.74 -19.05 -11.90
N THR A 109 18.71 -19.21 -12.75
CA THR A 109 17.32 -19.20 -12.29
C THR A 109 17.03 -20.42 -11.40
N MET A 110 15.94 -20.38 -10.62
CA MET A 110 15.43 -21.52 -9.84
C MET A 110 15.12 -22.75 -10.70
N TYR A 111 15.00 -22.57 -12.01
CA TYR A 111 14.80 -23.63 -13.00
C TYR A 111 16.11 -24.08 -13.68
N GLY A 112 17.27 -23.66 -13.18
CA GLY A 112 18.59 -24.07 -13.66
C GLY A 112 19.09 -23.35 -14.93
N LYS A 113 18.35 -22.35 -15.45
CA LYS A 113 18.77 -21.59 -16.63
C LYS A 113 19.81 -20.55 -16.24
N LYS A 114 21.00 -20.62 -16.84
CA LYS A 114 22.01 -19.56 -16.71
C LYS A 114 21.66 -18.37 -17.60
N LEU A 115 21.69 -17.16 -17.04
CA LEU A 115 21.50 -15.93 -17.79
C LEU A 115 22.78 -15.57 -18.55
N GLU A 116 22.72 -15.67 -19.87
CA GLU A 116 23.82 -15.30 -20.74
C GLU A 116 24.00 -13.78 -20.79
N ILE A 117 25.25 -13.36 -20.91
CA ILE A 117 25.59 -11.97 -21.17
C ILE A 117 25.22 -11.65 -22.63
N PRO A 118 24.36 -10.65 -22.90
CA PRO A 118 24.03 -10.27 -24.27
C PRO A 118 25.26 -9.86 -25.09
N LYS A 119 25.26 -10.14 -26.40
CA LYS A 119 26.34 -9.69 -27.30
C LYS A 119 26.42 -8.16 -27.27
N GLY A 120 27.62 -7.63 -27.02
CA GLY A 120 27.86 -6.17 -26.90
C GLY A 120 27.86 -5.63 -25.47
N HIS A 121 27.62 -6.47 -24.45
CA HIS A 121 27.77 -6.08 -23.06
C HIS A 121 29.22 -5.69 -22.74
N ILE A 122 29.39 -4.60 -21.99
CA ILE A 122 30.72 -4.12 -21.57
C ILE A 122 31.28 -5.15 -20.56
N PRO A 123 32.48 -5.72 -20.80
CA PRO A 123 33.06 -6.69 -19.89
C PRO A 123 33.15 -6.15 -18.45
N LYS A 124 32.76 -6.97 -17.47
CA LYS A 124 32.78 -6.69 -16.02
C LYS A 124 31.72 -5.69 -15.51
N GLU A 125 30.84 -5.18 -16.36
CA GLU A 125 29.73 -4.29 -15.93
C GLU A 125 28.43 -5.05 -15.63
N ASN A 126 28.47 -6.00 -14.70
CA ASN A 126 27.27 -6.73 -14.28
C ASN A 126 26.50 -5.91 -13.25
N TYR A 127 25.49 -5.17 -13.72
CA TYR A 127 24.61 -4.35 -12.88
C TYR A 127 23.13 -4.65 -13.12
N ILE A 128 22.32 -4.37 -12.11
CA ILE A 128 20.88 -4.17 -12.27
C ILE A 128 20.68 -2.72 -12.68
N PHE A 129 19.97 -2.49 -13.78
CA PHE A 129 19.66 -1.15 -14.28
C PHE A 129 18.20 -0.80 -14.00
N THR A 130 17.95 0.40 -13.50
CA THR A 130 16.63 0.95 -13.27
C THR A 130 16.61 2.42 -13.70
N THR A 131 15.44 3.05 -13.66
CA THR A 131 15.31 4.48 -13.98
C THR A 131 14.17 5.13 -13.21
N PRO A 132 14.29 6.41 -12.82
CA PRO A 132 13.18 7.19 -12.28
C PRO A 132 12.16 7.64 -13.34
N SER A 133 12.42 7.38 -14.62
CA SER A 133 11.59 7.81 -15.75
C SER A 133 10.91 6.63 -16.44
N ILE A 134 9.58 6.56 -16.33
CA ILE A 134 8.77 5.59 -17.07
C ILE A 134 8.95 5.71 -18.59
N THR A 135 9.15 6.92 -19.11
CA THR A 135 9.38 7.16 -20.54
C THR A 135 10.69 6.54 -21.00
N TYR A 136 11.74 6.64 -20.18
CA TYR A 136 13.03 6.00 -20.46
C TYR A 136 12.90 4.48 -20.40
N ALA A 137 12.27 3.94 -19.34
CA ALA A 137 12.02 2.51 -19.20
C ALA A 137 11.19 1.92 -20.37
N ALA A 138 10.33 2.73 -21.00
CA ALA A 138 9.49 2.34 -22.11
C ALA A 138 10.16 2.41 -23.50
N HIS A 139 11.42 2.86 -23.55
CA HIS A 139 12.18 2.93 -24.79
C HIS A 139 12.29 1.53 -25.43
N GLN A 140 12.27 1.46 -26.76
CA GLN A 140 12.23 0.18 -27.50
C GLN A 140 13.46 -0.71 -27.26
N ALA A 141 14.58 -0.11 -26.83
CA ALA A 141 15.78 -0.84 -26.44
C ALA A 141 15.61 -1.67 -25.16
N TYR A 142 14.64 -1.30 -24.31
CA TYR A 142 14.45 -1.92 -22.99
C TYR A 142 13.09 -2.63 -22.88
N ALA A 143 11.99 -1.95 -23.24
CA ALA A 143 10.63 -2.49 -23.15
C ALA A 143 10.14 -3.03 -24.50
N ARG A 144 9.97 -4.35 -24.57
CA ARG A 144 9.41 -5.03 -25.74
C ARG A 144 7.92 -4.69 -25.89
N ALA A 145 7.47 -4.49 -27.14
CA ALA A 145 6.07 -4.34 -27.49
C ALA A 145 5.46 -5.68 -27.95
N TYR A 146 4.21 -5.90 -27.59
CA TYR A 146 3.43 -7.09 -27.90
C TYR A 146 2.13 -6.68 -28.58
N HIS A 147 1.65 -7.49 -29.52
CA HIS A 147 0.32 -7.35 -30.09
C HIS A 147 -0.63 -8.33 -29.41
N PHE A 148 -1.76 -7.83 -28.93
CA PHE A 148 -2.75 -8.61 -28.18
C PHE A 148 -4.14 -8.36 -28.75
N ARG A 149 -4.87 -9.43 -29.08
CA ARG A 149 -6.26 -9.36 -29.51
C ARG A 149 -7.15 -9.76 -28.34
N SER A 150 -8.02 -8.84 -27.89
CA SER A 150 -8.92 -9.11 -26.77
C SER A 150 -9.89 -10.24 -27.12
N PRO A 151 -10.03 -11.29 -26.29
CA PRO A 151 -11.03 -12.33 -26.50
C PRO A 151 -12.46 -11.81 -26.32
N HIS A 152 -12.66 -10.70 -25.60
CA HIS A 152 -13.98 -10.15 -25.31
C HIS A 152 -14.55 -9.31 -26.47
N ASP A 153 -13.72 -8.48 -27.12
CA ASP A 153 -14.19 -7.54 -28.15
C ASP A 153 -13.45 -7.66 -29.50
N SER A 154 -12.52 -8.60 -29.63
CA SER A 154 -11.69 -8.84 -30.81
C SER A 154 -10.84 -7.66 -31.29
N ARG A 155 -10.75 -6.55 -30.53
CA ARG A 155 -9.91 -5.41 -30.86
C ARG A 155 -8.44 -5.74 -30.65
N LEU A 156 -7.59 -5.16 -31.48
CA LEU A 156 -6.14 -5.30 -31.39
C LEU A 156 -5.53 -4.18 -30.55
N TYR A 157 -4.59 -4.54 -29.69
CA TYR A 157 -3.86 -3.66 -28.81
C TYR A 157 -2.35 -3.87 -28.93
N THR A 158 -1.58 -2.79 -28.80
CA THR A 158 -0.15 -2.84 -28.54
C THR A 158 0.11 -2.68 -27.05
N ILE A 159 0.86 -3.60 -26.47
CA ILE A 159 1.18 -3.64 -25.03
C ILE A 159 2.70 -3.57 -24.84
N LYS A 160 3.17 -2.62 -24.05
CA LYS A 160 4.55 -2.62 -23.52
C LYS A 160 4.57 -2.97 -22.04
N VAL A 161 5.67 -3.59 -21.61
CA VAL A 161 5.84 -4.12 -20.25
C VAL A 161 7.00 -3.43 -19.55
N VAL A 162 6.77 -2.97 -18.33
CA VAL A 162 7.78 -2.37 -17.44
C VAL A 162 7.54 -2.89 -16.02
N LEU A 163 8.59 -3.24 -15.28
CA LEU A 163 8.49 -3.51 -13.84
C LEU A 163 8.55 -2.19 -13.06
N GLN A 164 7.65 -2.03 -12.09
CA GLN A 164 7.70 -0.96 -11.10
C GLN A 164 8.35 -1.49 -9.82
N CYS A 165 9.39 -0.79 -9.38
CA CYS A 165 10.26 -1.22 -8.32
C CYS A 165 10.43 -0.16 -7.23
N ARG A 166 10.86 -0.61 -6.05
CA ARG A 166 11.45 0.22 -4.99
C ARG A 166 12.94 -0.09 -4.95
N GLN A 167 13.79 0.92 -4.86
CA GLN A 167 15.24 0.74 -4.78
C GLN A 167 15.84 1.48 -3.59
N LYS A 168 16.73 0.80 -2.87
CA LYS A 168 17.39 1.33 -1.67
C LYS A 168 18.29 2.51 -2.06
N PRO A 169 18.16 3.70 -1.43
CA PRO A 169 18.86 4.91 -1.89
C PRO A 169 20.39 4.78 -1.96
N ASP A 170 21.01 4.17 -0.94
CA ASP A 170 22.46 3.99 -0.86
C ASP A 170 23.02 2.92 -1.81
N SER A 171 22.15 2.21 -2.53
CA SER A 171 22.55 1.26 -3.56
C SER A 171 22.64 1.89 -4.96
N ILE A 172 22.21 3.14 -5.13
CA ILE A 172 22.05 3.77 -6.44
C ILE A 172 23.33 4.46 -6.88
N ILE A 173 23.82 4.07 -8.04
CA ILE A 173 24.81 4.82 -8.81
C ILE A 173 24.06 5.48 -9.97
N VAL A 174 24.03 6.81 -9.99
CA VAL A 174 23.39 7.60 -11.06
C VAL A 174 24.35 7.77 -12.22
N GLN A 175 23.86 7.59 -13.45
CA GLN A 175 24.61 7.84 -14.66
C GLN A 175 23.73 8.39 -15.81
N PRO A 176 24.35 8.96 -16.85
CA PRO A 176 23.62 9.41 -18.04
C PRO A 176 22.92 8.29 -18.78
N GLU A 177 21.93 8.66 -19.59
CA GLU A 177 21.26 7.75 -20.53
C GLU A 177 22.21 7.09 -21.53
N THR A 178 21.87 5.88 -21.97
CA THR A 178 22.70 5.04 -22.86
C THR A 178 22.05 4.78 -24.23
N VAL A 179 20.95 5.46 -24.57
CA VAL A 179 20.27 5.34 -25.88
C VAL A 179 20.71 6.42 -26.89
N GLY A 180 21.78 7.15 -26.56
CA GLY A 180 22.40 8.16 -27.41
C GLY A 180 21.51 9.37 -27.69
N ALA A 181 20.55 9.67 -26.80
CA ALA A 181 19.69 10.83 -26.93
C ALA A 181 20.45 12.15 -26.71
N GLN A 182 21.43 12.20 -25.79
CA GLN A 182 22.28 13.37 -25.57
C GLN A 182 23.07 13.73 -26.84
N VAL A 183 23.68 12.72 -27.48
CA VAL A 183 24.41 12.89 -28.75
C VAL A 183 23.49 13.44 -29.85
N ARG A 184 22.23 13.01 -29.85
CA ARG A 184 21.19 13.47 -30.79
C ARG A 184 20.49 14.76 -30.35
N MET A 185 20.95 15.42 -29.28
CA MET A 185 20.34 16.62 -28.69
C MET A 185 18.84 16.44 -28.38
N GLN A 186 18.43 15.22 -28.03
CA GLN A 186 17.06 14.87 -27.73
C GLN A 186 16.85 14.74 -26.22
N ARG A 187 15.87 15.46 -25.68
CA ARG A 187 15.40 15.27 -24.30
C ARG A 187 14.44 14.09 -24.23
N ILE A 188 14.75 13.09 -23.40
CA ILE A 188 13.88 11.90 -23.24
C ILE A 188 12.76 12.17 -22.23
N CYS A 189 13.10 12.79 -21.10
CA CYS A 189 12.18 13.06 -20.00
C CYS A 189 12.05 14.55 -19.75
N THR A 190 10.82 15.02 -19.58
CA THR A 190 10.52 16.41 -19.23
C THR A 190 10.93 16.76 -17.80
N HIS A 191 10.89 15.80 -16.87
CA HIS A 191 11.09 16.07 -15.44
C HIS A 191 12.48 15.74 -14.90
N ILE A 192 13.23 14.88 -15.60
CA ILE A 192 14.52 14.34 -15.17
C ILE A 192 15.53 14.58 -16.29
N PRO A 193 16.70 15.17 -16.00
CA PRO A 193 17.74 15.45 -17.00
C PRO A 193 18.35 14.15 -17.53
N ASN A 194 18.86 14.17 -18.78
CA ASN A 194 19.40 12.96 -19.41
C ASN A 194 20.64 12.41 -18.67
N GLU A 195 21.33 13.28 -17.93
CA GLU A 195 22.50 12.99 -17.11
C GLU A 195 22.17 12.12 -15.87
N GLU A 196 20.89 12.02 -15.50
CA GLU A 196 20.42 11.32 -14.29
C GLU A 196 19.40 10.21 -14.59
N LEU A 197 19.20 9.85 -15.86
CA LEU A 197 18.13 8.95 -16.28
C LEU A 197 18.38 7.48 -15.98
N GLU A 198 19.63 7.05 -15.86
CA GLU A 198 19.96 5.64 -15.66
C GLU A 198 20.57 5.43 -14.28
N TRP A 199 19.97 4.51 -13.52
CA TRP A 199 20.44 4.10 -12.21
C TRP A 199 20.97 2.68 -12.31
N LYS A 200 22.09 2.40 -11.65
CA LYS A 200 22.67 1.05 -11.60
C LYS A 200 23.04 0.65 -10.18
N THR A 201 23.00 -0.65 -9.90
CA THR A 201 23.40 -1.24 -8.62
C THR A 201 23.96 -2.65 -8.83
N GLN A 202 24.92 -3.05 -8.00
CA GLN A 202 25.39 -4.45 -7.89
C GLN A 202 24.85 -5.13 -6.64
N HIS A 203 24.18 -4.39 -5.75
CA HIS A 203 23.70 -4.92 -4.48
C HIS A 203 22.48 -5.80 -4.74
N ARG A 204 22.62 -7.10 -4.45
CA ARG A 204 21.48 -8.02 -4.44
C ARG A 204 20.47 -7.58 -3.38
N SER A 205 19.20 -7.88 -3.62
CA SER A 205 18.08 -7.53 -2.73
C SER A 205 17.90 -6.03 -2.46
N SER A 206 18.62 -5.15 -3.17
CA SER A 206 18.45 -3.69 -3.06
C SER A 206 17.32 -3.12 -3.92
N VAL A 207 16.63 -3.98 -4.68
CA VAL A 207 15.49 -3.64 -5.53
C VAL A 207 14.34 -4.60 -5.24
N VAL A 208 13.19 -4.06 -4.85
CA VAL A 208 11.95 -4.80 -4.62
C VAL A 208 10.98 -4.53 -5.77
N ILE A 209 10.57 -5.58 -6.48
CA ILE A 209 9.58 -5.51 -7.56
C ILE A 209 8.19 -5.60 -6.93
N TYR A 210 7.34 -4.59 -7.13
CA TYR A 210 6.00 -4.57 -6.53
C TYR A 210 4.85 -4.38 -7.53
N GLY A 211 5.17 -4.19 -8.81
CA GLY A 211 4.14 -4.06 -9.83
C GLY A 211 4.65 -4.34 -11.23
N LEU A 212 3.75 -4.85 -12.06
CA LEU A 212 3.91 -4.92 -13.51
C LEU A 212 3.08 -3.78 -14.12
N LEU A 213 3.75 -2.87 -14.82
CA LEU A 213 3.12 -1.79 -15.57
C LEU A 213 2.92 -2.20 -17.02
N LEU A 214 1.69 -2.07 -17.50
CA LEU A 214 1.31 -2.27 -18.89
C LEU A 214 0.93 -0.93 -19.54
N GLN A 215 1.58 -0.58 -20.64
CA GLN A 215 1.11 0.50 -21.52
C GLN A 215 0.25 -0.14 -22.59
N ILE A 216 -1.07 0.04 -22.48
CA ILE A 216 -2.05 -0.57 -23.37
C ILE A 216 -2.54 0.50 -24.34
N LYS A 217 -2.22 0.36 -25.63
CA LYS A 217 -2.70 1.24 -26.69
C LYS A 217 -3.57 0.44 -27.66
N LYS A 218 -4.71 0.99 -28.05
CA LYS A 218 -5.53 0.39 -29.11
C LYS A 218 -4.78 0.60 -30.44
N CYS A 219 -4.75 -0.40 -31.30
CA CYS A 219 -4.27 -0.23 -32.67
C CYS A 219 -5.37 0.45 -33.50
N ASP A 220 -5.03 1.49 -34.25
CA ASP A 220 -5.96 2.11 -35.19
C ASP A 220 -6.07 1.27 -36.47
N GLU A 221 -7.20 1.34 -37.17
CA GLU A 221 -7.44 0.58 -38.43
C GLU A 221 -6.45 0.94 -39.56
N ASN A 222 -5.75 2.08 -39.44
CA ASN A 222 -4.70 2.50 -40.37
C ASN A 222 -3.31 1.93 -40.05
N ASP A 223 -3.08 1.38 -38.84
CA ASP A 223 -1.81 0.70 -38.51
C ASP A 223 -1.75 -0.73 -39.07
N THR A 224 -2.90 -1.28 -39.48
CA THR A 224 -2.98 -2.61 -40.10
C THR A 224 -2.47 -2.67 -41.54
N SER A 225 -2.29 -1.53 -42.23
CA SER A 225 -1.78 -1.51 -43.61
C SER A 225 -0.27 -1.76 -43.74
N ASN A 226 0.47 -1.74 -42.63
CA ASN A 226 1.88 -2.12 -42.57
C ASN A 226 2.11 -3.53 -42.00
N LEU A 227 1.05 -4.30 -41.72
CA LEU A 227 1.15 -5.71 -41.31
C LEU A 227 0.94 -6.71 -42.47
N THR A 228 0.75 -6.25 -43.71
CA THR A 228 0.51 -7.10 -44.90
C THR A 228 1.75 -7.34 -45.76
N SER A 229 2.96 -6.95 -45.35
CA SER A 229 4.18 -7.26 -46.10
C SER A 229 5.30 -7.82 -45.21
N LEU A 230 5.18 -9.10 -44.86
CA LEU A 230 6.34 -9.97 -44.67
C LEU A 230 6.08 -11.31 -45.39
N PRO A 231 7.11 -11.89 -46.02
CA PRO A 231 6.95 -12.77 -47.17
C PRO A 231 6.49 -14.17 -46.77
N SER A 232 5.64 -14.74 -47.62
CA SER A 232 5.51 -16.19 -47.77
C SER A 232 6.86 -16.75 -48.24
N SER A 233 7.58 -17.45 -47.38
CA SER A 233 8.64 -18.37 -47.80
C SER A 233 8.32 -19.76 -47.29
N SER A 234 7.81 -20.56 -48.21
CA SER A 234 8.01 -22.00 -48.26
C SER A 234 9.46 -22.36 -47.93
N SER A 235 9.67 -23.00 -46.78
CA SER A 235 10.73 -23.97 -46.52
C SER A 235 10.30 -24.79 -45.31
N ALA A 236 9.20 -25.52 -45.49
CA ALA A 236 8.82 -26.60 -44.60
C ALA A 236 9.72 -27.80 -44.91
N THR A 237 10.75 -28.01 -44.09
CA THR A 237 11.31 -29.34 -43.87
C THR A 237 11.72 -29.50 -42.42
N HIS A 238 11.02 -30.45 -41.78
CA HIS A 238 11.37 -31.20 -40.57
C HIS A 238 11.58 -30.43 -39.25
N TYR A 239 10.57 -30.47 -38.39
CA TYR A 239 10.62 -31.29 -37.16
C TYR A 239 9.19 -31.54 -36.68
N ASN A 240 8.67 -32.73 -37.04
CA ASN A 240 7.43 -33.27 -36.52
C ASN A 240 7.67 -33.99 -35.20
N SER A 241 6.59 -34.05 -34.42
CA SER A 241 6.21 -35.11 -33.48
C SER A 241 7.02 -35.32 -32.21
N ILE A 242 6.34 -35.02 -31.11
CA ILE A 242 6.39 -35.71 -29.81
C ILE A 242 6.45 -37.23 -30.03
N PRO A 243 7.41 -37.95 -29.42
CA PRO A 243 7.31 -39.38 -29.24
C PRO A 243 7.00 -39.73 -27.77
N THR A 244 5.94 -40.49 -27.60
CA THR A 244 5.64 -41.32 -26.43
C THR A 244 6.32 -42.67 -26.64
N ILE A 245 7.34 -43.06 -25.86
CA ILE A 245 7.88 -44.45 -25.80
C ILE A 245 8.45 -44.65 -24.38
N SER A 246 7.76 -45.36 -23.50
CA SER A 246 7.81 -46.81 -23.24
C SER A 246 9.08 -47.27 -22.49
N ASN A 247 8.81 -47.93 -21.35
CA ASN A 247 9.72 -48.69 -20.52
C ASN A 247 10.67 -49.57 -21.34
N THR A 248 11.97 -49.50 -21.03
CA THR A 248 12.87 -50.67 -20.91
C THR A 248 14.23 -50.23 -20.38
N ILE A 249 14.63 -50.83 -19.27
CA ILE A 249 15.94 -50.70 -18.62
C ILE A 249 16.97 -51.51 -19.42
N PRO A 250 18.19 -50.99 -19.60
CA PRO A 250 19.38 -51.84 -19.52
C PRO A 250 20.36 -51.38 -18.43
N ARG A 251 20.98 -52.38 -17.82
CA ARG A 251 21.83 -52.38 -16.63
C ARG A 251 23.15 -51.63 -16.85
N ASP A 252 23.55 -50.87 -15.83
CA ASP A 252 24.89 -50.69 -15.21
C ASP A 252 26.18 -50.98 -16.05
N PRO A 253 27.28 -50.21 -15.84
CA PRO A 253 27.92 -50.22 -14.52
C PRO A 253 28.46 -48.87 -14.00
N LEU A 254 28.03 -48.53 -12.78
CA LEU A 254 28.83 -47.79 -11.81
C LEU A 254 30.19 -48.47 -11.56
N LYS A 255 31.29 -47.75 -11.80
CA LYS A 255 32.56 -48.01 -11.09
C LYS A 255 33.32 -46.71 -10.85
N LYS A 256 33.61 -46.50 -9.55
CA LYS A 256 34.52 -45.51 -8.92
C LYS A 256 34.01 -44.07 -8.80
N LEU A 257 33.30 -43.82 -7.70
CA LEU A 257 33.72 -42.81 -6.72
C LEU A 257 33.32 -43.30 -5.32
N SER A 258 34.27 -43.91 -4.63
CA SER A 258 34.17 -44.26 -3.22
C SER A 258 34.62 -43.05 -2.40
N GLY A 259 33.69 -42.39 -1.74
CA GLY A 259 33.94 -41.39 -0.72
C GLY A 259 32.90 -41.56 0.38
N THR A 260 33.36 -42.04 1.53
CA THR A 260 32.56 -42.38 2.71
C THR A 260 31.97 -41.10 3.31
N VAL A 261 30.64 -40.95 3.30
CA VAL A 261 29.93 -40.00 4.14
C VAL A 261 28.82 -40.76 4.87
N SER A 262 28.93 -40.81 6.18
CA SER A 262 27.97 -41.43 7.09
C SER A 262 26.59 -40.78 6.96
N PRO A 263 25.48 -41.52 6.98
CA PRO A 263 24.16 -40.91 6.98
C PRO A 263 23.85 -40.34 8.37
N ILE A 264 23.74 -39.02 8.46
CA ILE A 264 23.01 -38.37 9.55
C ILE A 264 21.53 -38.65 9.27
N SER A 265 20.94 -39.56 10.05
CA SER A 265 19.50 -39.73 10.10
C SER A 265 18.88 -38.49 10.76
N MET A 266 18.46 -37.53 9.94
CA MET A 266 17.57 -36.47 10.39
C MET A 266 16.14 -36.96 10.10
N SER A 267 15.51 -37.50 11.14
CA SER A 267 14.07 -37.74 11.14
C SER A 267 13.37 -36.41 10.91
N ILE A 268 12.76 -36.25 9.74
CA ILE A 268 11.77 -35.20 9.51
C ILE A 268 10.55 -35.64 10.30
N ASP A 269 10.38 -35.03 11.48
CA ASP A 269 9.13 -35.11 12.21
C ASP A 269 8.09 -34.37 11.38
N SER A 270 7.22 -35.15 10.73
CA SER A 270 6.08 -34.65 9.98
C SER A 270 4.96 -34.27 10.95
N THR A 271 5.18 -33.27 11.79
CA THR A 271 4.14 -32.58 12.53
C THR A 271 4.55 -31.14 12.80
N ASP A 272 4.38 -30.27 11.81
CA ASP A 272 4.03 -28.86 12.05
C ASP A 272 3.33 -28.35 10.80
N GLU A 273 2.05 -28.69 10.74
CA GLU A 273 1.05 -28.02 9.95
C GLU A 273 1.04 -26.54 10.39
N TYR A 274 1.92 -25.71 9.81
CA TYR A 274 1.90 -24.26 10.03
C TYR A 274 0.66 -23.71 9.31
N SER A 275 -0.44 -23.80 10.04
CA SER A 275 -1.69 -23.12 9.80
C SER A 275 -1.40 -21.67 9.42
N ILE A 276 -1.83 -21.30 8.22
CA ILE A 276 -1.95 -19.91 7.82
C ILE A 276 -3.01 -19.30 8.74
N GLU A 277 -2.59 -18.75 9.88
CA GLU A 277 -3.38 -17.73 10.54
C GLU A 277 -3.45 -16.55 9.57
N ARG A 278 -4.59 -16.45 8.87
CA ARG A 278 -5.11 -15.14 8.52
C ARG A 278 -5.21 -14.42 9.87
N ASP A 279 -4.46 -13.36 10.08
CA ASP A 279 -4.75 -12.41 11.15
C ASP A 279 -6.09 -11.71 10.80
N ALA A 280 -7.17 -12.47 10.93
CA ALA A 280 -8.47 -11.93 11.15
C ALA A 280 -8.34 -11.07 12.39
N MET A 281 -8.63 -9.77 12.26
CA MET A 281 -8.71 -8.86 13.40
C MET A 281 -9.44 -9.57 14.53
N SER A 282 -8.76 -9.75 15.67
CA SER A 282 -9.30 -10.52 16.78
C SER A 282 -10.70 -9.99 17.10
N THR A 283 -11.65 -10.84 17.48
CA THR A 283 -13.01 -10.40 17.86
C THR A 283 -12.97 -9.25 18.87
N LYS A 284 -11.95 -9.23 19.74
CA LYS A 284 -11.67 -8.13 20.68
C LYS A 284 -11.26 -6.83 19.96
N GLN A 285 -10.38 -6.89 18.98
CA GLN A 285 -9.93 -5.74 18.19
C GLN A 285 -11.04 -5.18 17.29
N VAL A 286 -11.85 -6.05 16.67
CA VAL A 286 -13.05 -5.63 15.91
C VAL A 286 -14.03 -4.93 16.84
N SER A 287 -14.25 -5.49 18.03
CA SER A 287 -15.12 -4.89 19.04
C SER A 287 -14.60 -3.51 19.48
N VAL A 288 -13.31 -3.38 19.78
CA VAL A 288 -12.70 -2.09 20.16
C VAL A 288 -12.81 -1.06 19.02
N LEU A 289 -12.56 -1.46 17.77
CA LEU A 289 -12.70 -0.60 16.61
C LEU A 289 -14.14 -0.07 16.47
N VAL A 290 -15.13 -0.96 16.57
CA VAL A 290 -16.55 -0.61 16.51
C VAL A 290 -16.91 0.31 17.68
N MET A 291 -16.42 0.03 18.90
CA MET A 291 -16.66 0.88 20.06
C MET A 291 -16.07 2.29 19.88
N ILE A 292 -14.86 2.43 19.32
CA ILE A 292 -14.26 3.74 19.05
C ILE A 292 -15.11 4.52 18.03
N LEU A 293 -15.54 3.88 16.93
CA LEU A 293 -16.38 4.52 15.93
C LEU A 293 -17.72 4.97 16.52
N VAL A 294 -18.37 4.14 17.33
CA VAL A 294 -19.62 4.51 18.01
C VAL A 294 -19.39 5.63 19.02
N ALA A 295 -18.30 5.58 19.78
CA ALA A 295 -17.95 6.60 20.77
C ALA A 295 -17.70 7.99 20.15
N THR A 296 -17.27 8.06 18.88
CA THR A 296 -17.09 9.34 18.17
C THR A 296 -18.39 10.08 17.84
N LEU A 297 -19.54 9.39 17.84
CA LEU A 297 -20.82 10.01 17.50
C LEU A 297 -21.24 11.11 18.49
N LEU A 298 -20.96 10.90 19.78
CA LEU A 298 -21.32 11.87 20.83
C LEU A 298 -20.49 13.16 20.75
N PRO A 299 -19.14 13.13 20.62
CA PRO A 299 -18.33 14.31 20.34
C PRO A 299 -18.73 15.06 19.07
N ILE A 300 -19.07 14.35 18.00
CA ILE A 300 -19.55 14.96 16.75
C ILE A 300 -20.86 15.71 16.99
N ALA A 301 -21.82 15.08 17.68
CA ALA A 301 -23.07 15.73 18.03
C ALA A 301 -22.86 16.98 18.90
N ALA A 302 -21.97 16.91 19.90
CA ALA A 302 -21.64 18.05 20.76
C ALA A 302 -21.02 19.21 19.97
N LEU A 303 -20.09 18.91 19.06
CA LEU A 303 -19.48 19.90 18.17
C LEU A 303 -20.53 20.58 17.29
N VAL A 304 -21.38 19.78 16.62
CA VAL A 304 -22.42 20.28 15.71
C VAL A 304 -23.45 21.15 16.44
N VAL A 305 -23.98 20.68 17.57
CA VAL A 305 -24.97 21.42 18.37
C VAL A 305 -24.37 22.72 18.90
N GLY A 306 -23.11 22.70 19.39
CA GLY A 306 -22.41 23.89 19.86
C GLY A 306 -22.20 24.94 18.77
N GLN A 307 -21.95 24.52 17.53
CA GLN A 307 -21.78 25.44 16.39
C GLN A 307 -23.12 25.97 15.85
N ILE A 308 -24.15 25.13 15.73
CA ILE A 308 -25.47 25.54 15.22
C ILE A 308 -26.08 26.61 16.13
N TYR A 309 -25.99 26.43 17.45
CA TYR A 309 -26.63 27.31 18.43
C TYR A 309 -25.63 28.26 19.12
N LYS A 310 -24.51 28.58 18.45
CA LYS A 310 -23.41 29.38 19.02
C LYS A 310 -23.85 30.72 19.63
N SER A 311 -24.87 31.35 19.05
CA SER A 311 -25.44 32.64 19.52
C SER A 311 -26.74 32.49 20.31
N ASP A 312 -27.30 31.29 20.41
CA ASP A 312 -28.69 31.09 20.83
C ASP A 312 -28.80 30.75 22.33
N CYS A 313 -27.87 31.26 23.15
CA CYS A 313 -27.88 31.11 24.60
C CYS A 313 -27.29 32.36 25.31
N PRO A 314 -27.99 33.50 25.25
CA PRO A 314 -27.54 34.75 25.88
C PRO A 314 -27.39 34.67 27.41
N ILE A 315 -28.25 33.90 28.10
CA ILE A 315 -28.17 33.72 29.56
C ILE A 315 -26.80 33.19 30.01
N GLN A 316 -26.18 32.35 29.18
CA GLN A 316 -24.83 31.86 29.41
C GLN A 316 -24.16 31.53 28.07
N SER A 317 -23.44 32.51 27.53
CA SER A 317 -22.76 32.39 26.25
C SER A 317 -21.62 31.39 26.25
N TRP A 318 -21.17 30.88 27.41
CA TRP A 318 -20.13 29.85 27.47
C TRP A 318 -20.64 28.41 27.24
N ILE A 319 -21.94 28.15 27.28
CA ILE A 319 -22.50 26.80 27.06
C ILE A 319 -22.22 26.25 25.63
N PRO A 320 -22.47 26.98 24.53
CA PRO A 320 -22.15 26.49 23.19
C PRO A 320 -20.64 26.29 22.95
N GLN A 321 -19.80 27.16 23.53
CA GLN A 321 -18.33 27.12 23.44
C GLN A 321 -17.81 25.90 24.19
N TRP A 322 -18.35 25.65 25.37
CA TRP A 322 -18.10 24.46 26.16
C TRP A 322 -18.32 23.18 25.34
N MET A 323 -19.48 23.07 24.68
CA MET A 323 -19.81 21.93 23.83
C MET A 323 -18.92 21.80 22.60
N THR A 324 -18.58 22.92 21.97
CA THR A 324 -17.71 22.95 20.79
C THR A 324 -16.32 22.39 21.12
N VAL A 325 -15.70 22.88 22.19
CA VAL A 325 -14.36 22.44 22.60
C VAL A 325 -14.40 20.99 23.08
N PHE A 326 -15.43 20.60 23.84
CA PHE A 326 -15.62 19.21 24.27
C PHE A 326 -15.68 18.26 23.06
N GLY A 327 -16.47 18.60 22.04
CA GLY A 327 -16.58 17.81 20.82
C GLY A 327 -15.28 17.74 20.02
N ALA A 328 -14.60 18.89 19.83
CA ALA A 328 -13.35 18.96 19.06
C ALA A 328 -12.21 18.15 19.70
N VAL A 329 -12.01 18.29 21.02
CA VAL A 329 -10.99 17.53 21.75
C VAL A 329 -11.35 16.04 21.79
N GLY A 330 -12.63 15.70 21.97
CA GLY A 330 -13.11 14.32 21.91
C GLY A 330 -12.81 13.63 20.57
N ILE A 331 -13.09 14.30 19.44
CA ILE A 331 -12.78 13.78 18.10
C ILE A 331 -11.26 13.56 17.94
N GLY A 332 -10.43 14.50 18.40
CA GLY A 332 -8.97 14.35 18.35
C GLY A 332 -8.47 13.15 19.16
N VAL A 333 -9.02 12.94 20.36
CA VAL A 333 -8.65 11.81 21.24
C VAL A 333 -9.07 10.46 20.62
N PHE A 334 -10.31 10.32 20.15
CA PHE A 334 -10.75 9.07 19.53
C PHE A 334 -10.10 8.81 18.17
N GLY A 335 -9.79 9.86 17.40
CA GLY A 335 -9.06 9.76 16.12
C GLY A 335 -7.60 9.33 16.30
N THR A 336 -6.92 9.84 17.32
CA THR A 336 -5.58 9.38 17.70
C THR A 336 -5.61 7.95 18.24
N ALA A 337 -6.56 7.58 19.09
CA ALA A 337 -6.74 6.20 19.55
C ALA A 337 -7.04 5.23 18.40
N PHE A 338 -7.85 5.65 17.41
CA PHE A 338 -8.10 4.88 16.19
C PHE A 338 -6.81 4.68 15.39
N THR A 339 -6.01 5.73 15.22
CA THR A 339 -4.73 5.66 14.49
C THR A 339 -3.73 4.79 15.24
N ILE A 340 -3.65 4.89 16.56
CA ILE A 340 -2.82 4.03 17.42
C ILE A 340 -3.27 2.57 17.29
N LEU A 341 -4.57 2.27 17.38
CA LEU A 341 -5.09 0.90 17.23
C LEU A 341 -4.75 0.32 15.85
N LEU A 342 -4.82 1.13 14.79
CA LEU A 342 -4.42 0.73 13.43
C LEU A 342 -2.89 0.57 13.27
N ILE A 343 -2.09 1.26 14.07
CA ILE A 343 -0.62 1.14 14.08
C ILE A 343 -0.18 -0.04 14.96
N SER A 344 -0.83 -0.27 16.11
CA SER A 344 -0.64 -1.43 16.98
C SER A 344 -1.04 -2.75 16.31
N PHE A 345 -1.82 -2.70 15.22
CA PHE A 345 -2.06 -3.83 14.31
C PHE A 345 -0.81 -4.20 13.47
N LYS A 346 0.13 -3.27 13.28
CA LYS A 346 1.36 -3.50 12.50
C LYS A 346 2.60 -3.72 13.36
N CYS A 347 2.64 -3.19 14.57
CA CYS A 347 3.82 -3.24 15.41
C CYS A 347 3.55 -4.06 16.68
N CYS A 348 3.87 -5.36 16.64
CA CYS A 348 4.14 -6.12 17.86
C CYS A 348 5.64 -6.01 18.17
N GLY A 349 5.97 -5.35 19.28
CA GLY A 349 7.30 -5.37 19.90
C GLY A 349 8.05 -4.03 19.85
N GLU A 350 8.10 -3.33 20.98
CA GLU A 350 9.27 -3.23 21.87
C GLU A 350 9.08 -2.03 22.83
N ASP A 351 9.33 -2.25 24.12
CA ASP A 351 9.11 -1.29 25.20
C ASP A 351 10.05 -0.10 25.11
N SER A 352 9.63 0.95 24.41
CA SER A 352 10.30 2.25 24.51
C SER A 352 9.91 2.93 25.83
N HIS A 353 10.78 2.82 26.84
CA HIS A 353 10.63 3.49 28.14
C HIS A 353 10.42 5.02 27.99
N ILE A 354 10.94 5.62 26.92
CA ILE A 354 10.78 7.04 26.58
C ILE A 354 9.38 7.33 25.99
N GLY A 355 8.85 6.45 25.14
CA GLY A 355 7.52 6.59 24.53
C GLY A 355 6.39 6.40 25.54
N GLY A 356 6.56 5.49 26.50
CA GLY A 356 5.63 5.30 27.62
C GLY A 356 5.53 6.54 28.52
N CYS A 357 6.66 7.19 28.81
CA CYS A 357 6.67 8.42 29.61
C CYS A 357 5.95 9.59 28.92
N ILE A 358 6.16 9.78 27.62
CA ILE A 358 5.50 10.84 26.82
C ILE A 358 4.00 10.55 26.71
N THR A 359 3.62 9.30 26.47
CA THR A 359 2.22 8.88 26.37
C THR A 359 1.50 9.07 27.70
N ASN A 360 2.10 8.65 28.82
CA ASN A 360 1.54 8.85 30.15
C ASN A 360 1.39 10.33 30.50
N CYS A 361 2.38 11.17 30.15
CA CYS A 361 2.28 12.62 30.33
C CYS A 361 1.11 13.21 29.55
N PHE A 362 0.94 12.83 28.28
CA PHE A 362 -0.18 13.26 27.46
C PHE A 362 -1.55 12.82 28.01
N VAL A 363 -1.64 11.58 28.51
CA VAL A 363 -2.85 11.05 29.15
C VAL A 363 -3.18 11.84 30.42
N CYS A 364 -2.20 12.14 31.27
CA CYS A 364 -2.40 12.99 32.46
C CYS A 364 -2.88 14.40 32.07
N LEU A 365 -2.28 15.03 31.07
CA LEU A 365 -2.69 16.36 30.59
C LEU A 365 -4.13 16.36 30.08
N LEU A 366 -4.51 15.35 29.29
CA LEU A 366 -5.89 15.19 28.84
C LEU A 366 -6.86 14.95 30.01
N ALA A 367 -6.47 14.16 31.00
CA ALA A 367 -7.29 13.92 32.19
C ALA A 367 -7.53 15.23 32.97
N PHE A 368 -6.48 16.03 33.20
CA PHE A 368 -6.61 17.34 33.83
C PHE A 368 -7.49 18.29 33.02
N PHE A 369 -7.33 18.29 31.70
CA PHE A 369 -8.17 19.08 30.80
C PHE A 369 -9.65 18.69 30.94
N TYR A 370 -9.98 17.40 30.79
CA TYR A 370 -11.38 16.94 30.88
C TYR A 370 -11.98 17.14 32.27
N PHE A 371 -11.19 16.97 33.33
CA PHE A 371 -11.64 17.25 34.70
C PHE A 371 -11.97 18.73 34.89
N SER A 372 -11.07 19.62 34.45
CA SER A 372 -11.29 21.07 34.52
C SER A 372 -12.49 21.49 33.67
N TRP A 373 -12.64 20.87 32.48
CA TRP A 373 -13.74 21.16 31.56
C TRP A 373 -15.10 20.63 32.04
N LEU A 374 -15.10 19.50 32.76
CA LEU A 374 -16.29 18.97 33.45
C LEU A 374 -16.77 19.94 34.53
N ILE A 375 -15.85 20.47 35.34
CA ILE A 375 -16.16 21.47 36.37
C ILE A 375 -16.71 22.74 35.71
N ALA A 376 -16.03 23.26 34.69
CA ALA A 376 -16.47 24.45 33.97
C ALA A 376 -17.89 24.28 33.38
N GLY A 377 -18.15 23.16 32.72
CA GLY A 377 -19.47 22.81 32.20
C GLY A 377 -20.53 22.75 33.29
N SER A 378 -20.20 22.16 34.44
CA SER A 378 -21.12 22.05 35.58
C SER A 378 -21.48 23.41 36.15
N VAL A 379 -20.52 24.31 36.29
CA VAL A 379 -20.75 25.69 36.73
C VAL A 379 -21.67 26.41 35.73
N TRP A 380 -21.38 26.31 34.44
CA TRP A 380 -22.15 27.03 33.40
C TRP A 380 -23.56 26.49 33.21
N VAL A 381 -23.74 25.17 33.20
CA VAL A 381 -25.04 24.53 32.92
C VAL A 381 -25.91 24.48 34.17
N PHE A 382 -25.38 24.01 35.32
CA PHE A 382 -26.19 23.92 36.54
C PHE A 382 -26.43 25.28 37.19
N GLY A 383 -25.50 26.24 37.03
CA GLY A 383 -25.64 27.58 37.57
C GLY A 383 -26.85 28.35 37.03
N VAL A 384 -27.25 28.09 35.78
CA VAL A 384 -28.41 28.74 35.14
C VAL A 384 -29.69 27.90 35.17
N ARG A 385 -29.63 26.68 35.71
CA ARG A 385 -30.78 25.76 35.79
C ARG A 385 -32.05 26.37 36.42
N PRO A 386 -32.01 27.15 37.52
CA PRO A 386 -33.23 27.69 38.10
C PRO A 386 -33.84 28.85 37.29
N SER A 387 -33.06 29.50 36.43
CA SER A 387 -33.47 30.72 35.70
C SER A 387 -33.67 30.52 34.21
N VAL A 388 -33.19 29.43 33.61
CA VAL A 388 -33.27 29.18 32.16
C VAL A 388 -34.71 29.11 31.64
N GLN A 389 -34.97 29.80 30.53
CA GLN A 389 -36.23 29.81 29.80
C GLN A 389 -36.01 29.43 28.33
N TYR A 390 -36.99 28.77 27.72
CA TYR A 390 -36.94 28.38 26.30
C TYR A 390 -37.78 29.29 25.39
N ASP A 391 -38.45 30.31 25.95
CA ASP A 391 -39.19 31.30 25.16
C ASP A 391 -38.26 32.45 24.75
N LYS A 392 -38.11 32.65 23.44
CA LYS A 392 -37.32 33.75 22.85
C LYS A 392 -37.80 35.15 23.25
N ARG A 393 -39.02 35.26 23.81
CA ARG A 393 -39.58 36.54 24.29
C ARG A 393 -38.91 37.10 25.54
N ILE A 394 -38.13 36.29 26.27
CA ILE A 394 -37.39 36.71 27.47
C ILE A 394 -35.88 36.56 27.21
N PRO A 395 -35.26 37.49 26.45
CA PRO A 395 -33.90 37.32 25.93
C PRO A 395 -32.84 37.19 27.03
N GLU A 396 -33.05 37.77 28.22
CA GLU A 396 -32.07 37.72 29.32
C GLU A 396 -31.90 36.31 29.90
N ASN A 397 -32.99 35.54 29.94
CA ASN A 397 -33.00 34.19 30.51
C ASN A 397 -33.12 33.10 29.43
N TYR A 398 -33.07 33.48 28.16
CA TYR A 398 -33.27 32.56 27.04
C TYR A 398 -32.05 31.67 26.80
N CYS A 399 -32.30 30.38 26.58
CA CYS A 399 -31.36 29.48 25.93
C CYS A 399 -32.12 28.50 25.02
N GLN A 400 -31.53 28.14 23.88
CA GLN A 400 -32.16 27.21 22.95
C GLN A 400 -32.36 25.83 23.61
N GLU A 401 -33.56 25.28 23.47
CA GLU A 401 -34.01 24.09 24.19
C GLU A 401 -33.15 22.84 23.93
N ASN A 402 -32.83 22.56 22.66
CA ASN A 402 -32.00 21.42 22.27
C ASN A 402 -30.56 21.58 22.78
N LEU A 403 -29.98 22.78 22.67
CA LEU A 403 -28.65 23.10 23.17
C LEU A 403 -28.55 22.84 24.67
N TYR A 404 -29.46 23.44 25.46
CA TYR A 404 -29.43 23.33 26.91
C TYR A 404 -29.73 21.91 27.38
N LYS A 405 -30.76 21.24 26.83
CA LYS A 405 -31.09 19.86 27.19
C LYS A 405 -29.98 18.88 26.81
N PHE A 406 -29.33 19.08 25.67
CA PHE A 406 -28.19 18.27 25.26
C PHE A 406 -26.99 18.48 26.20
N ALA A 407 -26.65 19.74 26.52
CA ALA A 407 -25.57 20.06 27.45
C ALA A 407 -25.80 19.46 28.85
N PHE A 408 -27.03 19.60 29.36
CA PHE A 408 -27.45 19.02 30.63
C PHE A 408 -27.37 17.48 30.60
N GLY A 409 -27.92 16.85 29.57
CA GLY A 409 -27.87 15.40 29.39
C GLY A 409 -26.44 14.86 29.26
N LEU A 410 -25.56 15.59 28.58
CA LEU A 410 -24.15 15.26 28.44
C LEU A 410 -23.45 15.24 29.81
N LEU A 411 -23.65 16.25 30.66
CA LEU A 411 -23.10 16.28 32.02
C LEU A 411 -23.64 15.16 32.89
N ILE A 412 -24.96 14.92 32.89
CA ILE A 412 -25.55 13.83 33.67
C ILE A 412 -24.99 12.48 33.24
N THR A 413 -24.81 12.26 31.94
CA THR A 413 -24.20 11.04 31.40
C THR A 413 -22.76 10.90 31.88
N GLN A 414 -21.96 11.96 31.83
CA GLN A 414 -20.57 11.95 32.32
C GLN A 414 -20.49 11.61 33.82
N TYR A 415 -21.31 12.26 34.64
CA TYR A 415 -21.37 11.96 36.08
C TYR A 415 -21.80 10.52 36.36
N SER A 416 -22.76 10.00 35.60
CA SER A 416 -23.22 8.62 35.72
C SER A 416 -22.10 7.62 35.39
N LEU A 417 -21.34 7.88 34.32
CA LEU A 417 -20.20 7.04 33.94
C LEU A 417 -19.08 7.08 34.98
N ILE A 418 -18.79 8.26 35.56
CA ILE A 418 -17.81 8.40 36.64
C ILE A 418 -18.26 7.61 37.88
N ALA A 419 -19.53 7.74 38.27
CA ALA A 419 -20.07 7.00 39.41
C ALA A 419 -19.99 5.48 39.20
N ILE A 420 -20.36 4.99 38.01
CA ILE A 420 -20.24 3.56 37.65
C ILE A 420 -18.78 3.10 37.72
N ALA A 421 -17.84 3.88 37.16
CA ALA A 421 -16.41 3.55 37.18
C ALA A 421 -15.86 3.44 38.61
N LEU A 422 -16.26 4.35 39.51
CA LEU A 422 -15.88 4.30 40.93
C LEU A 422 -16.49 3.08 41.63
N CYS A 423 -17.75 2.75 41.37
CA CYS A 423 -18.40 1.56 41.94
C CYS A 423 -17.70 0.26 41.51
N ILE A 424 -17.33 0.13 40.23
CA ILE A 424 -16.60 -1.04 39.71
C ILE A 424 -15.17 -1.11 40.28
N GLY A 425 -14.49 0.04 40.39
CA GLY A 425 -13.15 0.10 40.96
C GLY A 425 -13.11 -0.32 42.43
N THR A 426 -14.07 0.13 43.23
CA THR A 426 -14.17 -0.23 44.66
C THR A 426 -14.57 -1.70 44.86
N SER A 427 -15.48 -2.26 44.06
CA SER A 427 -15.83 -3.68 44.16
C SER A 427 -14.65 -4.59 43.77
N ALA A 428 -13.89 -4.25 42.73
CA ALA A 428 -12.68 -4.98 42.34
C ALA A 428 -11.60 -4.95 43.43
N CYS A 429 -11.41 -3.82 44.11
CA CYS A 429 -10.50 -3.73 45.26
C CYS A 429 -10.97 -4.61 46.42
N LEU A 430 -12.28 -4.62 46.74
CA LEU A 430 -12.82 -5.47 47.80
C LEU A 430 -12.70 -6.98 47.48
N PHE A 431 -12.81 -7.39 46.21
CA PHE A 431 -12.56 -8.78 45.82
C PHE A 431 -11.09 -9.19 45.94
N ILE A 432 -10.14 -8.29 45.70
CA ILE A 432 -8.70 -8.57 45.83
C ILE A 432 -8.30 -8.68 47.31
N PHE A 433 -8.82 -7.80 48.18
CA PHE A 433 -8.53 -7.82 49.62
C PHE A 433 -9.31 -8.89 50.43
N CYS A 434 -10.28 -9.56 49.83
CA CYS A 434 -11.03 -10.65 50.47
C CYS A 434 -10.58 -12.06 50.04
N VAL A 435 -9.58 -12.16 49.16
CA VAL A 435 -9.02 -13.44 48.64
C VAL A 435 -7.64 -13.76 49.23
N ASP A 436 -7.06 -12.83 50.00
CA ASP A 436 -5.95 -13.10 50.93
C ASP A 436 -6.49 -13.36 52.34
#